data_AF-A0A1H5V1Q3-F1
#
_entry.id   AF-A0A1H5V1Q3-F1
#
_cell.length_a   1.000
_cell.length_b   1.000
_cell.length_c   1.000
_cell.angle_alpha   90.00
_cell.angle_beta   90.00
_cell.angle_gamma   90.00
#
_symmetry.space_group_name_H-M   'P 1'
#
loop_
_entity.id
_entity.type
_entity.pdbx_description
1 polymer ?
#
loop_
_entity_poly.entity_id
_entity_poly.type
_entity_poly.pdbx_seq_one_letter_code
_entity_poly.pdbx_strand_id
1 'polypeptide(L)'
;MKKLEMEFFDEYKKLDVTLKNKYSTKTGVTSYIENMERFSDGEGFVPSWREDYKALKHYRWLRNKLAHEAGEDVNLDKSDLAGLKKFFANVSKNKDPYTLYLASKKGKKGAIVYKLLTFLIIVVAIYAAIFYFVM
;
A
#
# COMPACT_ATOMS: atom_id res chain seq x y z
N MET A 1 -21.26 -24.86 -2.49
CA MET A 1 -20.59 -23.55 -2.46
C MET A 1 -21.12 -22.74 -3.64
N LYS A 2 -21.66 -21.54 -3.42
CA LYS A 2 -22.25 -20.71 -4.49
C LYS A 2 -21.15 -20.32 -5.49
N LYS A 3 -21.46 -20.13 -6.78
CA LYS A 3 -20.47 -19.76 -7.82
C LYS A 3 -19.59 -18.57 -7.42
N LEU A 4 -20.21 -17.55 -6.81
CA LEU A 4 -19.54 -16.34 -6.35
C LEU A 4 -18.50 -16.61 -5.26
N GLU A 5 -18.81 -17.50 -4.30
CA GLU A 5 -17.89 -17.88 -3.21
C GLU A 5 -16.66 -18.59 -3.76
N MET A 6 -16.84 -19.50 -4.71
CA MET A 6 -15.72 -20.21 -5.36
C MET A 6 -14.79 -19.21 -6.09
N GLU A 7 -15.36 -18.30 -6.87
CA GLU A 7 -14.57 -17.26 -7.55
C GLU A 7 -13.83 -16.35 -6.55
N PHE A 8 -14.46 -16.02 -5.42
CA PHE A 8 -13.83 -15.24 -4.36
C PHE A 8 -12.66 -15.98 -3.70
N PHE A 9 -12.82 -17.26 -3.38
CA PHE A 9 -11.74 -18.08 -2.82
C PHE A 9 -10.55 -18.19 -3.77
N ASP A 10 -10.81 -18.45 -5.05
CA ASP A 10 -9.76 -18.55 -6.06
C ASP A 10 -9.00 -17.24 -6.20
N GLU A 11 -9.71 -16.11 -6.27
CA GLU A 11 -9.07 -14.80 -6.41
C GLU A 11 -8.31 -14.40 -5.14
N TYR A 12 -8.86 -14.67 -3.95
CA TYR A 12 -8.19 -14.42 -2.67
C TYR A 12 -6.90 -15.25 -2.58
N LYS A 13 -6.95 -16.53 -2.98
CA LYS A 13 -5.78 -17.41 -2.99
C LYS A 13 -4.69 -16.89 -3.92
N LYS A 14 -5.04 -16.43 -5.13
CA LYS A 14 -4.09 -15.79 -6.06
C LYS A 14 -3.45 -14.57 -5.41
N LEU A 15 -4.25 -13.68 -4.83
CA LEU A 15 -3.75 -12.50 -4.14
C LEU A 15 -2.78 -12.87 -3.01
N ASP A 16 -3.15 -13.82 -2.15
CA ASP A 16 -2.32 -14.24 -1.03
C ASP A 16 -0.97 -14.79 -1.49
N VAL A 17 -0.95 -15.69 -2.47
CA VAL A 17 0.29 -16.24 -3.04
C VAL A 17 1.15 -15.15 -3.68
N THR A 18 0.54 -14.24 -4.44
CA THR A 18 1.27 -13.14 -5.08
C THR A 18 1.90 -12.20 -4.04
N LEU A 19 1.17 -11.80 -3.01
CA LEU A 19 1.70 -10.96 -1.94
C LEU A 19 2.81 -11.67 -1.17
N LYS A 20 2.62 -12.96 -0.86
CA LYS A 20 3.60 -13.80 -0.18
C LYS A 20 4.93 -13.82 -0.95
N ASN A 21 4.86 -14.06 -2.25
CA ASN A 21 6.03 -14.11 -3.11
C ASN A 21 6.68 -12.72 -3.27
N LYS A 22 5.86 -11.68 -3.54
CA LYS A 22 6.32 -10.30 -3.77
C LYS A 22 7.07 -9.72 -2.57
N TYR A 23 6.62 -10.02 -1.35
CA TYR A 23 7.21 -9.48 -0.11
C TYR A 23 8.01 -10.50 0.69
N SER A 24 8.18 -11.72 0.16
CA SER A 24 8.93 -12.81 0.81
C SER A 24 8.48 -13.07 2.25
N THR A 25 7.17 -13.10 2.48
CA THR A 25 6.56 -13.31 3.80
C THR A 25 6.10 -14.75 4.00
N LYS A 26 5.78 -15.15 5.24
CA LYS A 26 5.20 -16.48 5.51
C LYS A 26 3.73 -16.56 5.04
N THR A 27 2.99 -15.46 5.19
CA THR A 27 1.59 -15.31 4.78
C THR A 27 1.43 -14.10 3.87
N GLY A 28 0.54 -14.14 2.87
CA GLY A 28 0.39 -13.05 1.92
C GLY A 28 -0.39 -11.87 2.49
N VAL A 29 -1.72 -11.99 2.49
CA VAL A 29 -2.66 -10.93 2.87
C VAL A 29 -2.47 -10.54 4.34
N THR A 30 -2.29 -11.51 5.24
CA THR A 30 -2.12 -11.23 6.67
C THR A 30 -0.87 -10.39 6.94
N SER A 31 0.29 -10.80 6.42
CA SER A 31 1.52 -10.00 6.61
C SER A 31 1.45 -8.65 5.89
N TYR A 32 0.71 -8.54 4.79
CA TYR A 32 0.48 -7.25 4.14
C TYR A 32 -0.34 -6.30 5.04
N ILE A 33 -1.42 -6.78 5.65
CA ILE A 33 -2.23 -6.01 6.62
C ILE A 33 -1.38 -5.60 7.83
N GLU A 34 -0.61 -6.51 8.40
CA GLU A 34 0.30 -6.22 9.53
C GLU A 34 1.32 -5.14 9.17
N ASN A 35 1.86 -5.18 7.94
CA ASN A 35 2.74 -4.13 7.46
C ASN A 35 1.99 -2.80 7.37
N MET A 36 0.77 -2.77 6.85
CA MET A 36 -0.03 -1.53 6.81
C MET A 36 -0.29 -0.94 8.21
N GLU A 37 -0.42 -1.79 9.24
CA GLU A 37 -0.58 -1.37 10.64
C GLU A 37 0.72 -0.81 11.24
N ARG A 38 1.88 -1.32 10.81
CA ARG A 38 3.19 -0.82 11.25
C ARG A 38 3.52 0.57 10.69
N PHE A 39 3.03 0.91 9.50
CA PHE A 39 3.27 2.22 8.87
C PHE A 39 2.14 3.20 9.20
N SER A 40 2.18 3.76 10.41
CA SER A 40 1.18 4.73 10.91
C SER A 40 1.10 6.02 10.09
N ASP A 41 2.14 6.35 9.32
CA ASP A 41 2.20 7.52 8.45
C ASP A 41 1.64 7.28 7.04
N GLY A 42 1.22 6.05 6.71
CA GLY A 42 0.83 5.65 5.35
C GLY A 42 -0.26 6.50 4.71
N GLU A 43 -1.27 6.91 5.48
CA GLU A 43 -2.37 7.78 5.02
C GLU A 43 -1.85 9.17 4.56
N GLY A 44 -0.72 9.64 5.10
CA GLY A 44 -0.09 10.91 4.69
C GLY A 44 0.72 10.82 3.40
N PHE A 45 0.82 9.65 2.78
CA PHE A 45 1.53 9.41 1.51
C PHE A 45 0.63 8.80 0.44
N VAL A 46 -0.35 7.99 0.82
CA VAL A 46 -1.21 7.28 -0.11
C VAL A 46 -2.67 7.57 0.27
N PRO A 47 -3.42 8.33 -0.56
CA PRO A 47 -4.78 8.72 -0.23
C PRO A 47 -5.74 7.55 0.02
N SER A 48 -5.56 6.43 -0.69
CA SER A 48 -6.41 5.23 -0.54
C SER A 48 -5.97 4.28 0.57
N TRP A 49 -4.93 4.62 1.35
CA TRP A 49 -4.31 3.71 2.31
C TRP A 49 -5.34 3.13 3.29
N ARG A 50 -6.20 3.99 3.83
CA ARG A 50 -7.18 3.62 4.85
C ARG A 50 -8.28 2.74 4.28
N GLU A 51 -8.77 3.08 3.09
CA GLU A 51 -9.81 2.36 2.36
C GLU A 51 -9.32 0.97 1.96
N ASP A 52 -8.12 0.89 1.37
CA ASP A 52 -7.51 -0.37 0.96
C ASP A 52 -7.21 -1.27 2.16
N TYR A 53 -6.74 -0.71 3.28
CA TYR A 53 -6.54 -1.43 4.54
C TYR A 53 -7.85 -2.03 5.08
N LYS A 54 -8.93 -1.23 5.13
CA LYS A 54 -10.25 -1.71 5.57
C LYS A 54 -10.79 -2.81 4.66
N ALA A 55 -10.66 -2.63 3.34
CA ALA A 55 -11.08 -3.61 2.35
C ALA A 55 -10.35 -4.95 2.51
N LEU A 56 -9.02 -4.93 2.69
CA LEU A 56 -8.25 -6.17 2.91
C LEU A 56 -8.66 -6.92 4.18
N LYS A 57 -8.92 -6.19 5.29
CA LYS A 57 -9.44 -6.82 6.52
C LYS A 57 -10.82 -7.44 6.29
N HIS A 58 -11.69 -6.74 5.56
CA HIS A 58 -13.02 -7.25 5.18
C HIS A 58 -12.90 -8.53 4.33
N TYR A 59 -12.05 -8.54 3.31
CA TYR A 59 -11.84 -9.75 2.48
C TYR A 59 -11.27 -10.92 3.27
N ARG A 60 -10.33 -10.67 4.20
CA ARG A 60 -9.79 -11.72 5.09
C ARG A 60 -10.87 -12.27 6.01
N TRP A 61 -11.73 -11.40 6.55
CA TRP A 61 -12.87 -11.80 7.37
C TRP A 61 -13.87 -12.64 6.56
N LEU A 62 -14.26 -12.19 5.36
CA LEU A 62 -15.11 -12.95 4.43
C LEU A 62 -14.52 -14.32 4.13
N ARG A 63 -13.24 -14.40 3.78
CA ARG A 63 -12.56 -15.68 3.50
C ARG A 63 -12.65 -16.63 4.70
N ASN A 64 -12.41 -16.12 5.90
CA ASN A 64 -12.46 -16.93 7.12
C ASN A 64 -13.89 -17.41 7.41
N LYS A 65 -14.87 -16.51 7.29
CA LYS A 65 -16.29 -16.81 7.51
C LYS A 65 -16.79 -17.89 6.55
N LEU A 66 -16.55 -17.70 5.26
CA LEU A 66 -16.90 -18.68 4.22
C LEU A 66 -16.24 -20.06 4.42
N ALA A 67 -15.06 -20.11 5.04
CA ALA A 67 -14.33 -21.36 5.28
C ALA A 67 -14.81 -22.13 6.52
N HIS A 68 -15.32 -21.43 7.55
CA HIS A 68 -15.69 -22.04 8.83
C HIS A 68 -17.21 -22.20 9.00
N GLU A 69 -18.03 -21.33 8.41
CA GLU A 69 -19.49 -21.30 8.56
C GLU A 69 -20.18 -21.73 7.26
N ALA A 70 -19.77 -22.90 6.73
CA ALA A 70 -20.36 -23.46 5.51
C ALA A 70 -21.85 -23.80 5.75
N GLY A 71 -22.75 -22.87 5.43
CA GLY A 71 -24.20 -23.00 5.62
C GLY A 71 -24.88 -21.76 6.22
N GLU A 72 -24.14 -20.81 6.78
CA GLU A 72 -24.68 -19.51 7.17
C GLU A 72 -24.68 -18.53 5.99
N ASP A 73 -25.63 -17.59 5.98
CA ASP A 73 -25.75 -16.58 4.94
C ASP A 73 -24.67 -15.50 5.12
N VAL A 74 -23.45 -15.81 4.70
CA VAL A 74 -22.39 -14.81 4.58
C VAL A 74 -22.78 -13.89 3.43
N ASN A 75 -22.98 -12.60 3.76
CA ASN A 75 -23.31 -11.57 2.79
C ASN A 75 -22.07 -11.20 1.94
N LEU A 76 -21.65 -12.12 1.08
CA LEU A 76 -20.65 -11.90 0.03
C LEU A 76 -21.37 -11.35 -1.20
N ASP A 77 -20.99 -10.15 -1.62
CA ASP A 77 -21.59 -9.51 -2.79
C ASP A 77 -20.63 -9.50 -4.01
N LYS A 78 -21.17 -9.12 -5.17
CA LYS A 78 -20.35 -9.01 -6.40
C LYS A 78 -19.33 -7.86 -6.33
N SER A 79 -19.58 -6.85 -5.50
CA SER A 79 -18.69 -5.71 -5.30
C SER A 79 -17.46 -6.09 -4.47
N ASP A 80 -17.58 -7.02 -3.51
CA ASP A 80 -16.48 -7.60 -2.75
C ASP A 80 -15.51 -8.30 -3.69
N LEU A 81 -16.04 -9.16 -4.58
CA LEU A 81 -15.24 -9.85 -5.58
C LEU A 81 -14.60 -8.86 -6.57
N ALA A 82 -15.34 -7.85 -7.03
CA ALA A 82 -14.81 -6.83 -7.93
C ALA A 82 -13.70 -5.99 -7.28
N GLY A 83 -13.88 -5.62 -6.01
CA GLY A 83 -12.91 -4.90 -5.21
C GLY A 83 -11.64 -5.72 -4.98
N LEU A 84 -11.77 -7.01 -4.67
CA LEU A 84 -10.65 -7.94 -4.54
C LEU A 84 -9.87 -8.09 -5.86
N LYS A 85 -10.57 -8.30 -6.99
CA LYS A 85 -9.96 -8.36 -8.33
C LYS A 85 -9.23 -7.06 -8.68
N LYS A 86 -9.84 -5.91 -8.37
CA LYS A 86 -9.22 -4.58 -8.57
C LYS A 86 -7.95 -4.44 -7.73
N PHE A 87 -7.99 -4.83 -6.45
CA PHE A 87 -6.81 -4.77 -5.59
C PHE A 87 -5.69 -5.67 -6.13
N PHE A 88 -6.01 -6.90 -6.52
CA PHE A 88 -5.05 -7.82 -7.13
C PHE A 88 -4.42 -7.26 -8.42
N ALA A 89 -5.22 -6.64 -9.29
CA ALA A 89 -4.72 -5.95 -10.47
C ALA A 89 -3.77 -4.79 -10.11
N ASN A 90 -4.03 -4.05 -9.04
CA ASN A 90 -3.15 -2.99 -8.55
C ASN A 90 -1.81 -3.56 -8.05
N VAL A 91 -1.82 -4.65 -7.28
CA VAL A 91 -0.61 -5.36 -6.82
C VAL A 91 0.25 -5.80 -8.01
N SER A 92 -0.39 -6.36 -9.04
CA SER A 92 0.27 -6.85 -10.25
C SER A 92 0.90 -5.72 -11.07
N LYS A 93 0.28 -4.53 -11.04
CA LYS A 93 0.76 -3.32 -11.72
C LYS A 93 1.71 -2.47 -10.86
N ASN A 94 2.11 -2.93 -9.67
CA ASN A 94 2.91 -2.13 -8.72
C ASN A 94 2.24 -0.79 -8.35
N LYS A 95 0.90 -0.78 -8.32
CA LYS A 95 0.05 0.34 -7.90
C LYS A 95 -0.67 0.05 -6.59
N ASP A 96 -0.22 -0.94 -5.84
CA ASP A 96 -0.75 -1.23 -4.50
C ASP A 96 -0.25 -0.19 -3.47
N PRO A 97 -0.98 -0.04 -2.33
CA PRO A 97 -0.67 0.98 -1.33
C PRO A 97 0.78 0.97 -0.86
N TYR A 98 1.35 -0.21 -0.62
CA TYR A 98 2.70 -0.32 -0.09
C TYR A 98 3.75 0.10 -1.13
N THR A 99 3.59 -0.28 -2.39
CA THR A 99 4.47 0.22 -3.45
C THR A 99 4.36 1.74 -3.63
N LEU A 100 3.14 2.30 -3.61
CA LEU A 100 2.93 3.75 -3.69
C LEU A 100 3.54 4.50 -2.50
N TYR A 101 3.45 3.93 -1.29
CA TYR A 101 4.05 4.49 -0.08
C TYR A 101 5.57 4.56 -0.19
N LEU A 102 6.22 3.46 -0.59
CA LEU A 102 7.68 3.41 -0.76
C LEU A 102 8.16 4.41 -1.81
N ALA A 103 7.43 4.55 -2.93
CA ALA A 103 7.74 5.54 -3.96
C ALA A 103 7.60 6.98 -3.44
N SER A 104 6.50 7.28 -2.75
CA SER A 104 6.22 8.61 -2.21
C SER A 104 7.21 9.02 -1.12
N LYS A 105 7.64 8.08 -0.27
CA LYS A 105 8.64 8.33 0.79
C LYS A 105 10.02 8.64 0.21
N LYS A 106 10.43 7.97 -0.87
CA LYS A 106 11.67 8.29 -1.61
C LYS A 106 11.59 9.70 -2.22
N GLY A 107 10.46 10.07 -2.81
CA GLY A 107 10.24 11.41 -3.37
C GLY A 107 10.34 12.53 -2.33
N LYS A 108 9.67 12.39 -1.17
CA LYS A 108 9.76 13.40 -0.09
C LYS A 108 11.20 13.58 0.42
N LYS A 109 11.95 12.49 0.60
CA LYS A 109 13.37 12.57 1.01
C LYS A 109 14.22 13.34 0.00
N GLY A 110 14.06 13.05 -1.29
CA GLY A 110 14.78 13.77 -2.35
C GLY A 110 14.47 15.27 -2.37
N ALA A 111 13.20 15.64 -2.20
CA ALA A 111 12.79 17.05 -2.14
C ALA A 111 13.40 17.79 -0.95
N ILE A 112 13.49 17.15 0.23
CA ILE A 112 14.13 17.74 1.42
C ILE A 112 15.62 17.98 1.16
N VAL A 113 16.32 17.00 0.60
CA VAL A 113 17.75 17.12 0.29
C VAL A 113 18.00 18.27 -0.71
N TYR A 114 17.19 18.36 -1.77
CA TYR A 114 17.30 19.45 -2.74
C TYR A 114 17.06 20.83 -2.12
N LYS A 115 16.07 20.97 -1.23
CA LYS A 115 15.83 22.23 -0.48
C LYS A 115 17.01 22.63 0.40
N LEU A 116 17.65 21.68 1.07
CA LEU A 116 18.82 21.96 1.90
C LEU A 116 20.05 22.34 1.06
N LEU A 117 20.29 21.63 -0.04
CA LEU A 117 21.41 21.92 -0.95
C LEU A 117 21.27 23.29 -1.61
N THR A 118 20.08 23.61 -2.12
CA THR A 118 19.81 24.93 -2.72
C THR A 118 19.97 26.06 -1.72
N PHE A 119 19.48 25.88 -0.48
CA PHE A 119 19.71 26.84 0.60
C PHE A 119 21.20 27.04 0.89
N LEU A 120 21.97 25.96 1.00
CA LEU A 120 23.41 26.04 1.27
C LEU A 120 24.18 26.74 0.14
N ILE A 121 23.84 26.47 -1.12
CA ILE A 121 24.42 27.17 -2.28
C ILE A 121 24.12 28.67 -2.23
N ILE A 122 22.88 29.06 -1.91
CA ILE A 122 22.49 30.47 -1.77
C ILE A 122 23.29 31.15 -0.66
N VAL A 123 23.44 30.50 0.50
CA VAL A 123 24.22 31.04 1.62
C VAL A 123 25.68 31.26 1.22
N VAL A 124 26.31 30.27 0.57
CA VAL A 124 27.71 30.40 0.10
C VAL A 124 27.86 31.53 -0.92
N ALA A 125 26.92 31.68 -1.86
CA ALA A 125 26.93 32.75 -2.85
C ALA A 125 26.83 34.14 -2.21
N ILE A 126 25.98 34.29 -1.18
CA ILE A 126 25.84 35.55 -0.42
C ILE A 126 27.15 35.90 0.29
N TYR A 127 27.78 34.94 0.98
CA TYR A 127 29.06 35.17 1.65
C TYR A 127 30.17 35.55 0.68
N ALA A 128 30.26 34.88 -0.48
CA ALA A 128 31.23 35.21 -1.52
C ALA A 128 31.03 36.63 -2.08
N ALA A 129 29.77 37.06 -2.29
CA ALA A 129 29.45 38.40 -2.76
C ALA A 129 29.80 39.49 -1.73
N ILE A 130 29.51 39.25 -0.45
CA ILE A 130 29.91 40.16 0.64
C ILE A 130 31.42 40.28 0.71
N PHE A 131 32.14 39.15 0.66
CA PHE A 131 33.61 39.14 0.68
C PHE A 131 34.20 39.92 -0.49
N TYR A 132 33.66 39.75 -1.70
CA TYR A 132 34.10 40.48 -2.88
C TYR A 132 33.89 42.00 -2.77
N PHE A 133 32.83 42.46 -2.10
CA PHE A 133 32.54 43.88 -1.95
C PHE A 133 33.37 44.55 -0.84
N VAL A 134 33.91 43.78 0.10
CA VAL A 134 34.71 44.27 1.24
C VAL A 134 36.21 44.38 0.91
N MET A 135 36.71 43.68 -0.11
CA MET A 135 38.07 43.83 -0.64
C MET A 135 38.13 44.84 -1.79
#